data_AF-A0A6M0IKY5-F1
#
_entry.id   AF-A0A6M0IKY5-F1
#
_cell.length_a   1.000
_cell.length_b   1.000
_cell.length_c   1.000
_cell.angle_alpha   90.00
_cell.angle_beta   90.00
_cell.angle_gamma   90.00
#
_symmetry.space_group_name_H-M   'P 1'
#
loop_
_entity.id
_entity.type
_entity.pdbx_description
1 polymer ?
#
loop_
_entity_poly.entity_id
_entity_poly.type
_entity_poly.pdbx_seq_one_letter_code
_entity_poly.pdbx_strand_id
1 'polypeptide(L)' 'MHPLPTLEEQFLKQFYEPAMRNHRLRTISERFDWAKEHYEQLHRHQLPFALATFKRVLYRRG' A
#
# COMPACT_ATOMS: atom_id res chain seq x y z
N MET A 1 -17.36 -17.74 5.29
CA MET A 1 -17.06 -16.45 5.94
C MET A 1 -15.95 -15.79 5.14
N HIS A 2 -16.22 -14.70 4.44
CA HIS A 2 -15.15 -13.95 3.76
C HIS A 2 -14.28 -13.31 4.86
N PRO A 3 -12.96 -13.57 4.90
CA PRO A 3 -12.10 -12.91 5.86
C PRO A 3 -12.17 -11.40 5.63
N LEU A 4 -12.33 -10.65 6.72
CA LEU A 4 -12.25 -9.20 6.67
C LEU A 4 -10.89 -8.81 6.05
N PRO A 5 -10.85 -7.83 5.13
CA PRO A 5 -9.61 -7.46 4.48
C PRO A 5 -8.63 -6.90 5.50
N THR A 6 -7.41 -7.44 5.49
CA THR A 6 -6.31 -6.96 6.33
C THR A 6 -5.99 -5.49 6.04
N LEU A 7 -5.35 -4.80 6.98
CA LEU A 7 -4.97 -3.39 6.78
C LEU A 7 -4.07 -3.23 5.55
N GLU A 8 -3.17 -4.20 5.32
CA GLU A 8 -2.29 -4.23 4.15
C GLU A 8 -3.07 -4.39 2.84
N GLU A 9 -4.14 -5.20 2.82
CA GLU A 9 -5.01 -5.33 1.64
C GLU A 9 -5.85 -4.09 1.39
N GLN A 10 -6.34 -3.46 2.46
CA GLN A 10 -7.05 -2.19 2.35
C GLN A 10 -6.11 -1.10 1.82
N PHE A 11 -4.88 -1.05 2.33
CA PHE A 11 -3.85 -0.13 1.85
C PHE A 11 -3.51 -0.37 0.38
N LEU A 12 -3.35 -1.65 0.00
CA LEU A 12 -3.05 -2.05 -1.37
C LEU A 12 -4.12 -1.52 -2.35
N LYS A 13 -5.40 -1.76 -2.05
CA LYS A 13 -6.51 -1.37 -2.92
C LYS A 13 -6.76 0.14 -2.94
N GLN A 14 -6.71 0.79 -1.78
CA GLN A 14 -7.14 2.19 -1.66
C GLN A 14 -6.04 3.19 -2.02
N PHE A 15 -4.77 2.84 -1.82
CA PHE A 15 -3.65 3.79 -1.97
C PHE A 15 -2.60 3.31 -2.97
N TYR A 16 -2.21 2.03 -2.93
CA TYR A 16 -1.13 1.52 -3.78
C TYR A 16 -1.54 1.23 -5.23
N GLU A 17 -2.74 0.70 -5.48
CA GLU A 17 -3.26 0.51 -6.85
C GLU A 17 -3.33 1.83 -7.65
N PRO A 18 -3.80 2.95 -7.09
CA PRO A 18 -3.64 4.27 -7.70
C PRO A 18 -2.18 4.63 -8.01
N ALA A 19 -1.26 4.34 -7.08
CA ALA A 19 0.17 4.58 -7.27
C ALA A 19 0.74 3.76 -8.44
N MET A 20 0.25 2.54 -8.67
CA MET A 20 0.65 1.72 -9.83
C MET A 20 0.21 2.29 -11.18
N ARG A 21 -0.91 3.03 -11.20
CA ARG A 21 -1.41 3.71 -12.41
C ARG A 21 -0.65 5.01 -12.70
N ASN A 22 0.11 5.52 -11.73
CA ASN A 22 0.94 6.70 -11.91
C ASN A 22 2.24 6.34 -12.64
N HIS A 23 2.31 6.65 -13.93
CA HIS A 23 3.49 6.41 -14.77
C HIS A 23 4.78 7.10 -14.30
N ARG A 24 4.69 8.09 -13.39
CA ARG A 24 5.86 8.73 -12.79
C ARG A 24 6.54 7.86 -11.73
N LEU A 25 5.82 6.92 -11.11
CA LEU A 25 6.33 6.05 -10.06
C LEU A 25 6.80 4.72 -10.69
N ARG A 26 8.13 4.57 -10.83
CA ARG A 26 8.73 3.47 -11.60
C ARG A 26 8.99 2.24 -10.75
N THR A 27 9.31 2.43 -9.48
CA THR A 27 9.67 1.35 -8.57
C THR A 27 8.57 1.06 -7.56
N ILE A 28 8.60 -0.14 -7.00
CA ILE A 28 7.69 -0.55 -5.91
C ILE A 28 7.90 0.33 -4.67
N SER A 29 9.14 0.74 -4.40
CA SER A 29 9.43 1.64 -3.26
C SER A 29 8.77 2.99 -3.45
N GLU A 30 8.96 3.63 -4.61
CA GLU A 30 8.34 4.93 -4.90
C GLU A 30 6.80 4.87 -4.82
N ARG A 31 6.20 3.79 -5.32
CA ARG A 31 4.76 3.59 -5.24
C ARG A 31 4.27 3.39 -3.81
N PHE A 32 5.05 2.69 -3.00
CA PHE A 32 4.74 2.48 -1.59
C PHE A 32 4.88 3.77 -0.79
N ASP A 33 5.96 4.52 -1.00
CA ASP A 33 6.21 5.79 -0.31
C ASP A 33 5.11 6.80 -0.65
N TRP A 34 4.77 6.95 -1.94
CA TRP A 34 3.66 7.80 -2.37
C TRP A 34 2.32 7.37 -1.76
N ALA A 35 2.01 6.08 -1.76
CA ALA A 35 0.78 5.56 -1.18
C ALA A 35 0.74 5.77 0.35
N LYS A 36 1.88 5.62 1.02
CA LYS A 36 2.04 5.87 2.45
C LYS A 36 1.80 7.33 2.78
N GLU A 37 2.39 8.26 2.04
CA GLU A 37 2.15 9.71 2.25
C GLU A 37 0.66 10.05 2.13
N HIS A 38 -0.03 9.51 1.12
CA HIS A 38 -1.48 9.71 0.95
C HIS A 38 -2.30 9.11 2.11
N TYR A 39 -1.92 7.94 2.60
CA TYR A 39 -2.55 7.32 3.77
C TYR A 39 -2.39 8.20 5.02
N GLU A 40 -1.17 8.66 5.29
CA GLU A 40 -0.84 9.45 6.46
C GLU A 40 -1.55 10.82 6.44
N GLN A 41 -1.72 11.42 5.26
CA GLN A 41 -2.51 12.65 5.09
C GLN A 41 -3.98 12.47 5.46
N LEU A 42 -4.60 11.36 5.05
CA LEU A 42 -6.03 11.10 5.28
C LEU A 42 -6.32 10.66 6.72
N HIS A 43 -5.39 9.92 7.31
CA HIS A 43 -5.60 9.30 8.62
C HIS A 43 -4.90 10.03 9.78
N ARG A 44 -4.06 11.03 9.51
CA ARG A 44 -3.28 11.79 10.51
C ARG A 44 -2.42 10.92 11.44
N HIS A 45 -2.11 9.70 11.04
CA HIS A 45 -1.24 8.77 11.76
C HIS A 45 -0.35 7.99 10.82
N GLN A 46 0.74 7.44 11.34
CA GLN A 46 1.70 6.66 10.56
C GLN A 46 1.15 5.28 10.20
N LEU A 47 1.47 4.82 8.99
CA LEU A 47 1.15 3.45 8.57
C LEU A 47 1.89 2.45 9.48
N PRO A 48 1.20 1.51 10.15
CA PRO A 48 1.80 0.68 11.19
C PRO A 48 2.64 -0.49 10.64
N PHE A 49 2.95 -0.52 9.34
CA PHE A 49 3.78 -1.54 8.72
C PHE A 49 4.73 -0.94 7.67
N ALA A 50 5.89 -1.59 7.51
CA ALA A 50 6.95 -1.15 6.60
C ALA A 50 6.84 -1.78 5.20
N LEU A 51 7.61 -1.25 4.25
CA LEU A 51 7.73 -1.76 2.88
C LEU A 51 8.05 -3.26 2.82
N ALA A 52 8.87 -3.78 3.74
CA ALA A 52 9.22 -5.20 3.78
C ALA A 52 8.00 -6.10 4.07
N THR A 53 7.13 -5.69 5.01
CA THR A 53 5.86 -6.38 5.30
C THR A 53 4.91 -6.27 4.11
N PHE A 54 4.81 -5.08 3.52
CA PHE A 54 3.97 -4.85 2.35
C PHE A 54 4.38 -5.72 1.15
N LYS A 55 5.69 -5.81 0.85
CA LYS A 55 6.20 -6.68 -0.23
C LYS A 55 5.77 -8.12 -0.03
N ARG A 56 5.83 -8.65 1.20
CA ARG A 56 5.34 -10.02 1.49
C ARG A 56 3.88 -10.19 1.13
N VAL A 57 3.02 -9.22 1.42
CA VAL A 57 1.59 -9.26 1.06
C VAL A 57 1.39 -9.14 -0.45
N LEU A 58 2.12 -8.22 -1.11
CA LEU A 58 2.06 -8.00 -2.54
C LEU A 58 2.42 -9.27 -3.34
N TYR A 59 3.47 -9.99 -2.93
CA TYR A 59 3.93 -11.22 -3.60
C TYR A 59 3.26 -12.49 -3.12
N ARG A 60 2.48 -12.46 -2.03
CA ARG A 60 1.72 -13.64 -1.55
C ARG A 60 0.47 -13.92 -2.40
N ARG A 61 0.07 -12.96 -3.25
CA ARG A 61 -1.03 -13.11 -4.23
C ARG A 61 -0.55 -13.60 -5.61
N GLY A 62 0.75 -13.79 -5.82
CA GLY A 62 1.36 -14.25 -7.07
C GLY A 62 1.87 -15.68 -6.97
#